data_AF-A0A2V6FF71-F1
#
_entry.id   AF-A0A2V6FF71-F1
#
_cell.length_a   1.000
_cell.length_b   1.000
_cell.length_c   1.000
_cell.angle_alpha   90.00
_cell.angle_beta   90.00
_cell.angle_gamma   90.00
#
_symmetry.space_group_name_H-M   'P 1'
#
loop_
_entity.id
_entity.type
_entity.pdbx_description
1 polymer ?
#
loop_
_entity_poly.entity_id
_entity_poly.type
_entity_poly.pdbx_seq_one_letter_code
_entity_poly.pdbx_strand_id
1 'polypeptide(L)' 'MGRGFGFFDRFLAHRAASAIKIGIAFRFQIVESLPLEPHDVKLDLVVTD' A
#
# COMPACT_ATOMS: atom_id res chain seq x y z
N MET A 1 -5.62 3.80 4.21
CA MET A 1 -6.40 3.97 2.97
C MET A 1 -5.78 5.10 2.16
N GLY A 2 -5.42 4.85 0.91
CA GLY A 2 -4.95 5.90 -0.01
C GLY A 2 -6.06 6.94 -0.25
N ARG A 3 -5.71 8.13 -0.75
CA ARG A 3 -6.67 9.24 -0.98
C ARG A 3 -7.62 9.00 -2.19
N GLY A 4 -8.11 7.78 -2.41
CA GLY A 4 -9.23 7.49 -3.31
C GLY A 4 -9.02 7.65 -4.82
N PHE A 5 -7.79 7.91 -5.29
CA PHE A 5 -7.53 8.14 -6.73
C PHE A 5 -6.67 7.05 -7.40
N GLY A 6 -6.38 5.95 -6.72
CA GLY A 6 -5.60 4.83 -7.29
C GLY A 6 -4.20 5.21 -7.79
N PHE A 7 -3.67 6.37 -7.39
CA PHE A 7 -2.43 6.91 -7.92
C PHE A 7 -1.24 6.02 -7.54
N PHE A 8 -1.20 5.59 -6.28
CA PHE A 8 -0.18 4.67 -5.81
C PHE A 8 -0.33 3.29 -6.44
N ASP A 9 -1.56 2.78 -6.58
CA ASP A 9 -1.79 1.47 -7.19
C ASP A 9 -1.28 1.42 -8.63
N ARG A 10 -1.62 2.43 -9.45
CA ARG A 10 -1.14 2.52 -10.83
C ARG A 10 0.37 2.75 -10.92
N PHE A 11 0.93 3.57 -10.03
CA PHE A 11 2.37 3.85 -10.03
C PHE A 11 3.18 2.62 -9.62
N LEU A 12 2.76 1.94 -8.54
CA LEU A 12 3.41 0.75 -7.99
C LEU A 12 3.23 -0.47 -8.89
N ALA A 13 2.09 -0.62 -9.55
CA ALA A 13 1.85 -1.73 -10.48
C ALA A 13 2.67 -1.62 -11.78
N HIS A 14 3.07 -0.42 -12.20
CA HIS A 14 3.75 -0.22 -13.48
C HIS A 14 5.17 0.31 -13.33
N ARG A 15 5.33 1.54 -12.82
CA ARG A 15 6.63 2.25 -12.84
C ARG A 15 7.57 1.77 -11.76
N ALA A 16 7.02 1.29 -10.65
CA ALA A 16 7.77 0.77 -9.51
C ALA A 16 7.50 -0.73 -9.26
N ALA A 17 7.10 -1.47 -10.30
CA ALA A 17 6.77 -2.89 -10.19
C ALA A 17 7.90 -3.73 -9.60
N SER A 18 9.16 -3.38 -9.91
CA SER A 18 10.37 -4.04 -9.40
C SER A 18 11.00 -3.37 -8.19
N ALA A 19 10.40 -2.29 -7.67
CA ALA A 19 10.91 -1.60 -6.50
C ALA A 19 10.49 -2.31 -5.20
N ILE A 20 11.29 -2.14 -4.15
CA ILE A 20 10.89 -2.49 -2.80
C ILE A 20 9.89 -1.45 -2.31
N LYS A 21 8.71 -1.91 -1.90
CA LYS A 21 7.55 -1.10 -1.53
C LYS A 21 7.41 -1.11 -0.01
N ILE A 22 7.77 0.01 0.63
CA ILE A 22 7.71 0.18 2.07
C ILE A 22 6.61 1.19 2.42
N GLY A 23 5.61 0.75 3.17
CA GLY A 23 4.57 1.61 3.73
C GLY A 23 5.02 2.23 5.04
N ILE A 24 4.60 3.46 5.30
CA ILE A 24 4.74 4.10 6.59
C ILE A 24 3.33 4.29 7.14
N ALA A 25 3.09 3.76 8.34
CA ALA A 25 1.77 3.76 8.96
C ALA A 25 1.89 4.04 10.46
N PHE A 26 0.89 4.69 11.03
CA PHE A 26 0.78 4.80 12.49
C PHE A 26 0.30 3.49 13.11
N ARG A 27 0.63 3.25 14.38
CA ARG A 27 0.28 2.00 15.06
C ARG A 27 -1.22 1.67 15.04
N PHE A 28 -2.08 2.69 15.10
CA PHE A 28 -3.55 2.52 15.04
C PHE A 28 -4.08 2.15 13.63
N GLN A 29 -3.25 2.26 12.59
CA GLN A 29 -3.61 1.89 11.22
C GLN A 29 -3.27 0.42 10.91
N ILE A 30 -2.55 -0.25 11.81
CA ILE A 30 -2.28 -1.67 11.73
C ILE A 30 -3.52 -2.42 12.21
N VAL A 31 -4.16 -3.14 11.29
CA VAL A 31 -5.37 -3.92 11.53
C VAL A 31 -5.18 -5.32 10.97
N GLU A 32 -5.94 -6.28 11.50
CA GLU A 32 -5.84 -7.69 11.08
C GLU A 32 -6.29 -7.90 9.63
N SER A 33 -7.28 -7.13 9.18
CA SER A 33 -7.77 -7.18 7.81
C SER A 33 -8.27 -5.82 7.32
N LEU A 34 -8.14 -5.60 6.02
CA LEU A 34 -8.71 -4.48 5.29
C LEU A 34 -9.47 -5.03 4.09
N PRO A 35 -10.54 -4.35 3.64
CA PRO A 35 -11.13 -4.65 2.34
C PRO A 35 -10.06 -4.43 1.27
N LEU A 36 -9.81 -5.46 0.46
CA LEU A 36 -8.88 -5.41 -0.67
C LEU A 36 -9.69 -5.37 -1.96
N GLU A 37 -9.32 -4.47 -2.86
CA GLU A 37 -9.84 -4.43 -4.21
C GLU A 37 -8.89 -5.16 -5.18
N PRO A 38 -9.39 -5.67 -6.33
CA PRO A 38 -8.55 -6.41 -7.28
C PRO A 38 -7.36 -5.62 -7.85
N HIS A 39 -7.40 -4.30 -7.74
CA HIS A 39 -6.37 -3.39 -8.24
C HIS A 39 -5.38 -2.92 -7.16
N ASP A 40 -5.57 -3.32 -5.90
CA ASP A 40 -4.67 -2.94 -4.81
C ASP A 40 -3.31 -3.62 -4.96
N VAL A 41 -2.24 -2.83 -4.76
CA VAL A 41 -0.87 -3.35 -4.78
C VAL A 41 -0.39 -3.64 -3.36
N LYS A 42 0.01 -4.90 -3.11
CA LYS A 42 0.64 -5.28 -1.84
C LYS A 42 2.00 -4.61 -1.67
N LEU A 43 2.25 -4.11 -0.47
CA LEU A 43 3.56 -3.63 -0.04
C LEU A 43 4.40 -4.80 0.45
N ASP A 44 5.72 -4.67 0.37
CA ASP A 44 6.66 -5.70 0.83
C ASP A 44 6.88 -5.57 2.35
N LEU A 45 6.88 -4.34 2.86
CA LEU A 45 7.09 -4.03 4.28
C LEU A 45 6.21 -2.85 4.71
N VAL A 46 5.90 -2.78 6.01
CA VAL A 46 5.26 -1.62 6.65
C VAL A 46 6.03 -1.26 7.91
N VAL A 47 6.42 0.01 8.03
CA VAL A 47 7.09 0.59 9.20
C VAL A 47 6.07 1.37 10.01
N THR A 48 6.10 1.19 11.33
CA THR A 48 5.18 1.84 12.28
C THR A 48 5.90 2.31 13.54
N ASP A 49 5.29 3.23 14.28
CA ASP A 49 5.78 3.81 15.55
C ASP A 49 5.43 2.96 16.79
#